data_AF-A0A956FY30-F1
#
_entry.id   AF-A0A956FY30-F1
#
_cell.length_a   1.000
_cell.length_b   1.000
_cell.length_c   1.000
_cell.angle_alpha   90.00
_cell.angle_beta   90.00
_cell.angle_gamma   90.00
#
_symmetry.space_group_name_H-M   'P 1'
#
loop_
_entity.id
_entity.type
_entity.pdbx_description
1 polymer ?
#
loop_
_entity_poly.entity_id
_entity_poly.type
_entity_poly.pdbx_seq_one_letter_code
_entity_poly.pdbx_strand_id
1 'polypeptide(L)'
;MGRAVALGAAPIVLGGDPSCDLVLRDPRVSRRHLELRAAGGRFELRDLGSKNGTLFNGAAITTATVDAGATLRLGTTYIRIQPQPEGLVLPPSERRRLGELVGESLAMRELFAVLERAAESEVTVLLEGETGTGKELSAQAIHEHSARRKGPFVALDCGALPEGLVESELFGHVKGAFTGAMA
;
A
#
# COMPACT_ATOMS: atom_id res chain seq x y z
N MET A 1 -6.07 3.70 17.22
CA MET A 1 -4.68 3.48 16.81
C MET A 1 -4.27 2.07 17.20
N GLY A 2 -3.84 1.24 16.25
CA GLY A 2 -3.38 -0.13 16.51
C GLY A 2 -1.94 -0.16 17.03
N ARG A 3 -1.55 -1.22 17.73
CA ARG A 3 -0.14 -1.50 18.07
C ARG A 3 0.43 -2.44 17.01
N ALA A 4 1.72 -2.30 16.71
CA ALA A 4 2.42 -3.14 15.76
C ALA A 4 3.77 -3.57 16.34
N VAL A 5 4.27 -4.69 15.83
CA VAL A 5 5.61 -5.22 16.10
C VAL A 5 6.16 -5.75 14.78
N ALA A 6 7.46 -5.55 14.53
CA ALA A 6 8.11 -6.12 13.35
C ALA A 6 8.32 -7.62 13.54
N LEU A 7 8.13 -8.39 12.47
CA LEU A 7 8.41 -9.82 12.44
C LEU A 7 9.86 -10.04 12.00
N GLY A 8 10.71 -10.46 12.94
CA GLY A 8 12.10 -10.82 12.67
C GLY A 8 12.29 -12.31 12.36
N ALA A 9 13.53 -12.78 12.44
CA ALA A 9 13.88 -14.19 12.26
C ALA A 9 13.43 -15.10 13.43
N ALA A 10 13.33 -14.53 14.64
CA ALA A 10 12.87 -15.23 15.82
C ALA A 10 11.33 -15.24 15.89
N PRO A 11 10.71 -16.31 16.43
CA PRO A 11 9.29 -16.31 16.74
C PRO A 11 8.95 -15.19 17.73
N ILE A 12 7.78 -14.59 17.56
CA ILE A 12 7.22 -13.62 18.50
C ILE A 12 6.01 -14.22 19.20
N VAL A 13 5.72 -13.72 20.39
CA VAL A 13 4.56 -14.11 21.20
C VAL A 13 3.63 -12.93 21.38
N LEU A 14 2.34 -13.19 21.19
CA LEU A 14 1.24 -12.26 21.36
C LEU A 14 0.38 -12.71 22.53
N GLY A 15 -0.04 -11.76 23.37
CA GLY A 15 -0.84 -12.07 24.55
C GLY A 15 -1.10 -10.87 25.45
N GLY A 16 -1.81 -11.08 26.55
CA GLY A 16 -2.11 -10.03 27.52
C GLY A 16 -0.98 -9.76 28.54
N ASP A 17 0.04 -10.61 28.60
CA ASP A 17 1.15 -10.46 29.54
C ASP A 17 2.15 -9.39 29.06
N PRO A 18 2.67 -8.51 29.95
CA PRO A 18 3.66 -7.49 29.58
C PRO A 18 4.98 -8.05 28.99
N SER A 19 5.28 -9.33 29.21
CA SER A 19 6.46 -9.98 28.63
C SER A 19 6.30 -10.40 27.16
N CYS A 20 5.10 -10.31 26.59
CA CYS A 20 4.86 -10.63 25.18
C CYS A 20 5.42 -9.53 24.26
N ASP A 21 5.88 -9.92 23.07
CA ASP A 21 6.38 -9.00 22.04
C ASP A 21 5.28 -8.04 21.55
N LEU A 22 4.05 -8.54 21.41
CA LEU A 22 2.86 -7.72 21.19
C LEU A 22 1.84 -7.91 22.30
N VAL A 23 1.83 -6.94 23.22
CA VAL A 23 0.90 -6.92 24.36
C VAL A 23 -0.47 -6.39 23.94
N LEU A 24 -1.48 -7.26 24.05
CA LEU A 24 -2.88 -7.00 23.69
C LEU A 24 -3.70 -6.64 24.93
N ARG A 25 -4.32 -5.47 24.91
CA ARG A 25 -5.18 -4.99 26.02
C ARG A 25 -6.61 -5.49 25.86
N ASP A 26 -6.77 -6.81 25.87
CA ASP A 26 -8.06 -7.48 25.72
C ASP A 26 -8.21 -8.54 26.83
N PRO A 27 -9.20 -8.39 27.75
CA PRO A 27 -9.41 -9.33 28.84
C PRO A 27 -9.73 -10.77 28.40
N ARG A 28 -10.15 -10.97 27.13
CA ARG A 28 -10.40 -12.29 26.55
C ARG A 28 -9.16 -12.91 25.90
N VAL A 29 -8.03 -12.20 25.87
CA VAL A 29 -6.76 -12.72 25.38
C VAL A 29 -5.99 -13.33 26.54
N SER A 30 -5.59 -14.60 26.41
CA SER A 30 -4.68 -15.25 27.36
C SER A 30 -3.37 -14.50 27.53
N ARG A 31 -2.75 -14.62 28.71
CA ARG A 31 -1.43 -14.04 29.03
C ARG A 31 -0.39 -14.27 27.94
N ARG A 32 -0.23 -15.52 27.50
CA ARG A 32 0.44 -15.91 26.26
C ARG A 32 -0.61 -16.63 25.42
N HIS A 33 -0.88 -16.14 24.22
CA HIS A 33 -2.03 -16.61 23.43
C HIS A 33 -1.58 -17.28 22.14
N LEU A 34 -0.72 -16.62 21.39
CA LEU A 34 -0.33 -17.02 20.04
C LEU A 34 1.17 -16.81 19.86
N GLU A 35 1.86 -17.79 19.32
CA GLU A 35 3.21 -17.66 18.78
C GLU A 35 3.14 -17.54 17.26
N LEU A 36 3.95 -16.65 16.69
CA LEU A 36 4.01 -16.39 15.26
C LEU A 36 5.46 -16.42 14.81
N ARG A 37 5.75 -17.16 13.73
CA ARG A 37 7.08 -17.27 13.13
C ARG A 37 7.04 -17.00 11.63
N ALA A 38 8.00 -16.23 11.11
CA ALA A 38 8.23 -16.12 9.67
C ALA A 38 9.03 -17.34 9.16
N ALA A 39 8.53 -18.02 8.12
CA ALA A 39 9.17 -19.19 7.52
C ALA A 39 8.95 -19.19 6.00
N GLY A 40 10.03 -19.05 5.23
CA GLY A 40 9.99 -19.21 3.76
C GLY A 40 8.99 -18.31 3.03
N GLY A 41 8.82 -17.06 3.47
CA GLY A 41 7.86 -16.11 2.88
C GLY A 41 6.41 -16.28 3.37
N ARG A 42 6.15 -17.24 4.26
CA ARG A 42 4.87 -17.45 4.95
C ARG A 42 5.01 -17.25 6.45
N PHE A 43 3.88 -17.30 7.16
CA PHE A 43 3.81 -17.15 8.60
C PHE A 43 3.19 -18.38 9.24
N GLU A 44 3.95 -19.03 10.11
CA GLU A 44 3.50 -20.13 10.95
C GLU A 44 2.88 -19.57 12.23
N LEU A 45 1.69 -20.06 12.56
CA LEU A 45 0.88 -19.67 13.70
C LEU A 45 0.74 -20.86 14.62
N ARG A 46 0.88 -20.63 15.93
CA ARG A 46 0.65 -21.65 16.95
C ARG A 46 -0.05 -21.06 18.16
N ASP A 47 -1.30 -21.49 18.38
CA ASP A 47 -2.02 -21.18 19.61
C ASP A 47 -1.32 -21.87 20.80
N LEU A 48 -1.12 -21.13 21.88
CA LEU A 48 -0.34 -21.56 23.05
C LEU A 48 -1.23 -22.19 24.15
N GLY A 49 -2.39 -22.75 23.78
CA GLY A 49 -3.37 -23.27 24.72
C GLY A 49 -4.22 -22.15 25.31
N SER A 50 -4.63 -21.21 24.46
CA SER A 50 -5.42 -20.06 24.86
C SER A 50 -6.82 -20.48 25.35
N LYS A 51 -7.42 -19.70 26.26
CA LYS A 51 -8.72 -20.04 26.84
C LYS A 51 -9.86 -19.92 25.83
N ASN A 52 -9.76 -18.97 24.90
CA ASN A 52 -10.83 -18.63 23.95
C ASN A 52 -10.49 -19.01 22.51
N GLY A 53 -9.32 -19.62 22.27
CA GLY A 53 -8.83 -20.00 20.95
C GLY A 53 -8.38 -18.82 20.08
N THR A 54 -7.56 -19.15 19.10
CA THR A 54 -7.22 -18.30 17.96
C THR A 54 -8.13 -18.63 16.79
N LEU A 55 -8.77 -17.63 16.16
CA LEU A 55 -9.57 -17.84 14.97
C LEU A 55 -8.88 -17.30 13.71
N PHE A 56 -8.94 -18.06 12.63
CA PHE A 56 -8.55 -17.65 11.28
C PHE A 56 -9.69 -17.97 10.31
N ASN A 57 -10.14 -16.97 9.53
CA ASN A 57 -11.31 -17.09 8.64
C ASN A 57 -12.56 -17.68 9.34
N GLY A 58 -12.75 -17.37 10.62
CA GLY A 58 -13.87 -17.85 11.43
C GLY A 58 -13.70 -19.25 12.02
N ALA A 59 -12.67 -20.01 11.62
CA ALA A 59 -12.36 -21.32 12.15
C ALA A 59 -11.34 -21.24 13.29
N ALA A 60 -11.55 -22.02 14.35
CA ALA A 60 -10.57 -22.15 15.43
C ALA A 60 -9.35 -22.94 14.94
N ILE A 61 -8.16 -22.44 15.25
CA ILE A 61 -6.90 -23.06 14.87
C ILE A 61 -6.04 -23.33 16.10
N THR A 62 -5.33 -24.46 16.07
CA THR A 62 -4.22 -24.72 17.00
C THR A 62 -2.89 -24.43 16.33
N THR A 63 -2.76 -24.78 15.04
CA THR A 63 -1.64 -24.39 14.19
C THR A 63 -2.18 -24.03 12.81
N ALA A 64 -1.49 -23.11 12.11
CA ALA A 64 -1.77 -22.79 10.72
C ALA A 64 -0.55 -22.17 10.06
N THR A 65 -0.46 -22.27 8.73
CA THR A 65 0.48 -21.48 7.93
C THR A 65 -0.34 -20.54 7.05
N VAL A 66 -0.01 -19.25 7.08
CA VAL A 66 -0.77 -18.21 6.38
C VAL A 66 0.16 -17.31 5.55
N ASP A 67 -0.40 -16.68 4.52
CA ASP A 67 0.30 -15.68 3.72
C ASP A 67 0.17 -14.27 4.33
N ALA A 68 0.95 -13.32 3.81
CA ALA A 68 0.82 -11.91 4.17
C ALA A 68 -0.60 -11.39 3.88
N GLY A 69 -1.11 -10.51 4.73
CA GLY A 69 -2.49 -10.01 4.67
C GLY A 69 -3.48 -10.79 5.54
N ALA A 70 -3.09 -11.95 6.09
CA ALA A 70 -3.94 -12.75 6.95
C ALA A 70 -4.43 -11.96 8.18
N THR A 71 -5.71 -12.15 8.52
CA THR A 71 -6.34 -11.55 9.70
C THR A 71 -6.77 -12.64 10.68
N LEU A 72 -6.31 -12.53 11.92
CA LEU A 72 -6.58 -13.45 13.02
C LEU A 72 -7.44 -12.75 14.08
N ARG A 73 -8.29 -13.50 14.77
CA ARG A 73 -9.04 -13.01 15.92
C ARG A 73 -8.63 -13.75 17.19
N LEU A 74 -8.19 -13.00 18.20
CA LEU A 74 -7.86 -13.48 19.54
C LEU A 74 -8.77 -12.74 20.53
N GLY A 75 -9.69 -13.45 21.19
CA GLY A 75 -10.72 -12.79 22.00
C GLY A 75 -11.61 -11.87 21.16
N THR A 76 -11.55 -10.57 21.42
CA THR A 76 -12.21 -9.51 20.61
C THR A 76 -11.23 -8.71 19.75
N THR A 77 -9.94 -9.02 19.83
CA THR A 77 -8.88 -8.31 19.11
C THR A 77 -8.65 -8.95 17.75
N TYR A 78 -8.55 -8.12 16.71
CA TYR A 78 -8.11 -8.52 15.39
C TYR A 78 -6.64 -8.16 15.19
N ILE A 79 -5.88 -9.09 14.62
CA ILE A 79 -4.46 -8.93 14.31
C ILE A 79 -4.30 -9.21 12.83
N ARG A 80 -3.57 -8.34 12.14
CA ARG A 80 -3.29 -8.49 10.72
C ARG A 80 -1.80 -8.57 10.50
N ILE A 81 -1.37 -9.55 9.72
CA ILE A 81 0.00 -9.63 9.23
C ILE A 81 0.06 -8.79 7.97
N GLN A 82 0.89 -7.76 7.96
CA GLN A 82 1.07 -6.93 6.78
C GLN A 82 2.54 -6.97 6.35
N PRO A 83 2.82 -7.00 5.04
CA PRO A 83 4.16 -6.74 4.59
C PRO A 83 4.52 -5.32 5.05
N GLN A 84 5.65 -5.19 5.73
CA GLN A 84 6.25 -3.88 5.93
C GLN A 84 6.89 -3.54 4.58
N PRO A 85 6.38 -2.54 3.83
CA PRO A 85 7.08 -2.11 2.64
C PRO A 85 8.47 -1.67 3.10
N GLU A 86 9.50 -2.39 2.65
CA GLU A 86 10.85 -1.86 2.70
C GLU A 86 10.76 -0.54 1.94
N GLY A 87 11.11 0.57 2.62
CA GLY A 87 11.15 1.87 1.96
C GLY A 87 11.96 1.72 0.67
N LEU A 88 11.49 2.35 -0.41
CA LEU A 88 12.17 2.27 -1.69
C LEU A 88 13.55 2.95 -1.54
N VAL A 89 14.59 2.19 -1.19
CA VAL A 89 15.95 2.72 -1.09
C VAL A 89 16.51 2.81 -2.50
N LEU A 90 16.13 3.88 -3.20
CA LEU A 90 16.77 4.25 -4.45
C LEU A 90 17.92 5.20 -4.16
N PRO A 91 19.12 4.99 -4.72
CA PRO A 91 20.13 6.03 -4.71
C PRO A 91 19.57 7.28 -5.43
N PRO A 92 19.91 8.49 -4.98
CA PRO A 92 19.49 9.71 -5.66
C PRO A 92 19.92 9.70 -7.12
N SER A 93 19.04 10.10 -8.04
CA SER A 93 19.35 10.16 -9.47
C SER A 93 20.54 11.08 -9.72
N GLU A 94 21.48 10.73 -10.60
CA GLU A 94 22.60 11.61 -10.98
C GLU A 94 22.16 12.79 -11.86
N ARG A 95 20.91 12.78 -12.32
CA ARG A 95 20.35 13.87 -13.13
C ARG A 95 20.04 15.09 -12.27
N ARG A 96 20.23 16.26 -12.87
CA ARG A 96 19.80 17.56 -12.33
C ARG A 96 18.51 18.07 -12.97
N ARG A 97 18.03 17.34 -13.98
CA ARG A 97 16.81 17.62 -14.73
C ARG A 97 16.14 16.31 -15.15
N LEU A 98 14.82 16.28 -15.11
CA LEU A 98 14.01 15.17 -15.59
C LEU A 98 12.82 15.73 -16.38
N GLY A 99 12.92 15.68 -17.71
CA GLY A 99 12.05 16.47 -18.58
C GLY A 99 12.20 17.96 -18.26
N GLU A 100 11.09 18.65 -18.06
CA GLU A 100 11.04 20.07 -17.68
C GLU A 100 11.31 20.32 -16.18
N LEU A 101 11.36 19.27 -15.33
CA LEU A 101 11.71 19.44 -13.93
C LEU A 101 13.18 19.79 -13.78
N VAL A 102 13.47 20.81 -12.97
CA VAL A 102 14.84 21.22 -12.61
C VAL A 102 14.99 21.10 -11.10
N GLY A 103 16.04 20.42 -10.64
CA GLY A 103 16.30 20.26 -9.21
C GLY A 103 17.67 19.66 -8.93
N GLU A 104 18.54 20.42 -8.29
CA GLU A 104 19.89 19.97 -7.90
C GLU A 104 19.98 19.51 -6.44
N SER A 105 18.94 19.74 -5.64
CA SER A 105 18.90 19.34 -4.24
C SER A 105 18.79 17.81 -4.10
N LEU A 106 19.29 17.28 -2.99
CA LEU A 106 19.21 15.85 -2.70
C LEU A 106 17.76 15.33 -2.76
N ALA A 107 16.82 16.06 -2.16
CA ALA A 107 15.39 15.70 -2.17
C ALA A 107 14.81 15.63 -3.59
N MET A 108 15.20 16.54 -4.49
CA MET A 108 14.76 16.49 -5.89
C MET A 108 15.42 15.33 -6.64
N ARG A 109 16.70 15.04 -6.35
CA ARG A 109 17.39 13.88 -6.93
C ARG A 109 16.79 12.55 -6.46
N GLU A 110 16.35 12.46 -5.21
CA GLU A 110 15.60 11.32 -4.68
C GLU A 110 14.23 11.20 -5.36
N LEU A 111 13.50 12.30 -5.53
CA LEU A 111 12.25 12.32 -6.29
C LEU A 111 12.46 11.85 -7.73
N PHE A 112 13.50 12.31 -8.42
CA PHE A 112 13.80 11.88 -9.78
C PHE A 112 14.04 10.37 -9.86
N ALA A 113 14.73 9.77 -8.89
CA ALA A 113 14.91 8.33 -8.86
C ALA A 113 13.57 7.58 -8.76
N VAL A 114 12.63 8.07 -7.94
CA VAL A 114 11.29 7.51 -7.82
C VAL A 114 10.50 7.65 -9.13
N LEU A 115 10.55 8.82 -9.78
CA LEU A 115 9.87 9.07 -11.06
C LEU A 115 10.43 8.20 -12.19
N GLU A 116 11.76 8.05 -12.29
CA GLU A 116 12.42 7.15 -13.24
C GLU A 116 11.96 5.71 -13.03
N ARG A 117 11.92 5.24 -11.77
CA ARG A 117 11.44 3.90 -11.44
C ARG A 117 9.96 3.69 -11.75
N ALA A 118 9.13 4.71 -11.51
CA ALA A 118 7.73 4.68 -11.88
C ALA A 118 7.54 4.61 -13.40
N ALA A 119 8.36 5.31 -14.17
CA ALA A 119 8.34 5.31 -15.63
C ALA A 119 8.68 3.94 -16.25
N GLU A 120 9.53 3.14 -15.57
CA GLU A 120 9.84 1.75 -15.97
C GLU A 120 8.70 0.77 -15.71
N SER A 121 7.65 1.18 -15.00
CA SER A 121 6.58 0.30 -14.52
C SER A 121 5.25 0.53 -15.23
N GLU A 122 4.44 -0.53 -15.27
CA GLU A 122 3.07 -0.48 -15.80
C GLU A 122 2.02 -0.14 -14.72
N VAL A 123 2.43 0.08 -13.46
CA VAL A 123 1.52 0.37 -12.35
C VAL A 123 0.89 1.77 -12.44
N THR A 124 -0.29 1.92 -11.82
CA THR A 124 -0.92 3.24 -11.61
C THR A 124 -0.15 4.05 -10.57
N VAL A 125 0.10 5.32 -10.87
CA VAL A 125 0.85 6.25 -10.01
C VAL A 125 -0.09 7.34 -9.48
N LEU A 126 -0.06 7.58 -8.17
CA LEU A 126 -0.68 8.73 -7.52
C LEU A 126 0.40 9.75 -7.17
N LEU A 127 0.25 10.99 -7.63
CA LEU A 127 1.15 12.09 -7.30
C LEU A 127 0.49 13.00 -6.28
N GLU A 128 1.11 13.13 -5.11
CA GLU A 128 0.63 13.98 -4.02
C GLU A 128 1.59 15.16 -3.81
N GLY A 129 1.04 16.27 -3.32
CA GLY A 129 1.80 17.49 -3.06
C GLY A 129 0.93 18.73 -3.12
N GLU A 130 1.40 19.83 -2.52
CA GLU A 130 0.70 21.11 -2.52
C GLU A 130 0.57 21.71 -3.93
N THR A 131 -0.35 22.65 -4.11
CA THR A 131 -0.52 23.37 -5.38
C THR A 131 0.79 24.06 -5.78
N GLY A 132 1.20 23.93 -7.05
CA GLY A 132 2.42 24.54 -7.56
C GLY A 132 3.73 23.76 -7.34
N THR A 133 3.68 22.57 -6.75
CA THR A 133 4.87 21.71 -6.53
C THR A 133 5.36 20.96 -7.79
N GLY A 134 4.76 21.21 -8.95
CA GLY A 134 5.18 20.59 -10.22
C GLY A 134 4.68 19.15 -10.43
N LYS A 135 3.51 18.81 -9.89
CA LYS A 135 2.90 17.47 -10.08
C LYS A 135 2.60 17.19 -11.55
N GLU A 136 2.16 18.19 -12.30
CA GLU A 136 1.89 18.09 -13.74
C GLU A 136 3.17 17.79 -14.52
N LEU A 137 4.26 18.49 -14.20
CA LEU A 137 5.58 18.24 -14.80
C LEU A 137 6.12 16.86 -14.41
N SER A 138 5.83 16.40 -13.19
CA SER A 138 6.19 15.06 -12.74
C SER A 138 5.45 13.97 -13.51
N ALA A 139 4.15 14.15 -13.78
CA ALA A 139 3.38 13.23 -14.61
C ALA A 139 3.90 13.17 -16.05
N GLN A 140 4.24 14.33 -16.64
CA GLN A 140 4.85 14.41 -17.96
C GLN A 140 6.22 13.71 -18.00
N ALA A 141 7.07 13.96 -17.00
CA ALA A 141 8.38 13.33 -16.89
C ALA A 141 8.28 11.80 -16.84
N ILE A 142 7.31 11.25 -16.08
CA ILE A 142 7.03 9.80 -16.06
C ILE A 142 6.67 9.31 -17.46
N HIS A 143 5.75 9.98 -18.15
CA HIS A 143 5.32 9.58 -19.49
C HIS A 143 6.48 9.56 -20.49
N GLU A 144 7.27 10.64 -20.52
CA GLU A 144 8.43 10.81 -21.41
C GLU A 144 9.51 9.72 -21.21
N HIS A 145 9.70 9.28 -19.97
CA HIS A 145 10.71 8.27 -19.64
C HIS A 145 10.18 6.83 -19.69
N SER A 146 8.89 6.64 -19.95
CA SER A 146 8.26 5.32 -19.96
C SER A 146 8.32 4.61 -21.32
N ALA A 147 7.85 3.36 -21.34
CA ALA A 147 7.56 2.64 -22.58
C ALA A 147 6.47 3.32 -23.43
N ARG A 148 5.62 4.15 -22.81
CA ARG A 148 4.47 4.83 -23.43
C ARG A 148 4.80 6.17 -24.07
N ARG A 149 6.06 6.63 -23.98
CA ARG A 149 6.52 7.95 -24.47
C ARG A 149 6.19 8.29 -25.93
N LYS A 150 5.97 7.28 -26.78
CA LYS A 150 5.59 7.47 -28.19
C LYS A 150 4.09 7.69 -28.39
N GLY A 151 3.28 7.38 -27.39
CA GLY A 151 1.84 7.60 -27.38
C GLY A 151 1.47 8.99 -26.88
N PRO A 152 0.20 9.39 -27.04
CA PRO A 152 -0.27 10.68 -26.56
C PRO A 152 -0.22 10.77 -25.03
N PHE A 153 0.22 11.91 -24.51
CA PHE A 153 -0.01 12.30 -23.13
C PHE A 153 -1.36 13.01 -23.05
N VAL A 154 -2.36 12.36 -22.45
CA VAL A 154 -3.71 12.91 -22.32
C VAL A 154 -3.89 13.41 -20.89
N ALA A 155 -3.97 14.74 -20.74
CA ALA A 155 -4.29 15.38 -19.48
C ALA A 155 -5.80 15.61 -19.39
N LEU A 156 -6.41 15.19 -18.28
CA LEU A 156 -7.82 15.42 -17.98
C LEU A 156 -7.93 16.23 -16.69
N ASP A 157 -8.55 17.41 -16.78
CA ASP A 157 -8.86 18.24 -15.62
C ASP A 157 -10.22 17.85 -15.04
N CYS A 158 -10.21 17.04 -13.98
CA CYS A 158 -11.43 16.62 -13.30
C CYS A 158 -12.17 17.79 -12.60
N GLY A 159 -11.51 18.91 -12.33
CA GLY A 159 -12.14 20.10 -11.73
C GLY A 159 -12.93 20.93 -12.74
N ALA A 160 -12.60 20.81 -14.02
CA ALA A 160 -13.29 21.48 -15.12
C ALA A 160 -14.46 20.67 -15.69
N LEU A 161 -14.60 19.39 -15.32
CA LEU A 161 -15.66 18.51 -15.81
C LEU A 161 -16.95 18.68 -15.00
N PRO A 162 -18.11 18.88 -15.65
CA PRO A 162 -19.41 18.79 -14.98
C PRO A 162 -19.63 17.38 -14.41
N GLU A 163 -20.15 17.27 -13.17
CA GLU A 163 -20.32 15.98 -12.47
C GLU A 163 -21.02 14.89 -13.31
N GLY A 164 -22.00 15.27 -14.14
CA GLY A 164 -22.74 14.34 -15.01
C GLY A 164 -22.02 13.91 -16.31
N LEU A 165 -20.87 14.50 -16.64
CA LEU A 165 -20.05 14.15 -17.82
C LEU A 165 -18.75 13.40 -17.48
N VAL A 166 -18.37 13.35 -16.20
CA VAL A 166 -17.16 12.64 -15.77
C VAL A 166 -17.20 11.17 -16.18
N GLU A 167 -18.35 10.51 -15.99
CA GLU A 167 -18.52 9.10 -16.35
C GLU A 167 -18.51 8.87 -17.86
N SER A 168 -19.06 9.80 -18.65
CA SER A 168 -19.19 9.66 -20.10
C SER A 168 -17.88 9.93 -20.84
N GLU A 169 -17.02 10.79 -20.31
CA GLU A 169 -15.67 11.08 -20.81
C GLU A 169 -14.65 10.01 -20.38
N LEU A 170 -14.72 9.52 -19.12
CA LEU A 170 -13.74 8.55 -18.60
C LEU A 170 -14.00 7.11 -19.05
N PHE A 171 -15.27 6.71 -19.19
CA PHE A 171 -15.65 5.32 -19.46
C PHE A 171 -16.34 5.14 -20.82
N GLY A 172 -16.58 6.23 -21.54
CA GLY A 172 -17.41 6.24 -22.74
C GLY A 172 -18.89 6.06 -22.42
N HIS A 173 -19.76 6.41 -23.35
CA HIS A 173 -21.20 6.21 -23.23
C HIS A 173 -21.79 5.61 -24.50
N VAL A 174 -22.90 4.88 -24.35
CA VAL A 174 -23.72 4.42 -25.47
C VAL A 174 -24.60 5.60 -25.93
N LYS A 175 -24.87 5.73 -27.24
CA LYS A 175 -25.79 6.76 -27.77
C LYS A 175 -27.10 6.77 -26.96
N GLY A 176 -27.42 7.92 -26.36
CA GLY A 176 -28.66 8.14 -25.59
C GLY A 176 -28.55 8.00 -24.06
N ALA A 177 -27.34 7.90 -23.48
CA ALA A 177 -27.17 7.73 -22.04
C ALA A 177 -27.61 8.94 -21.17
N PHE A 178 -27.64 10.16 -21.71
CA PHE A 178 -28.15 11.36 -21.04
C PHE A 178 -28.59 12.44 -22.05
N THR A 179 -29.34 13.45 -21.58
CA THR A 179 -30.06 14.47 -22.37
C THR A 179 -29.19 15.43 -23.19
N GLY A 180 -27.88 15.23 -23.22
CA GLY A 180 -26.90 15.97 -24.04
C GLY A 180 -26.15 15.12 -25.07
N ALA A 181 -26.39 13.81 -25.15
CA ALA A 181 -25.72 12.92 -26.11
C ALA A 181 -26.33 13.04 -27.52
N MET A 182 -26.03 14.13 -28.24
CA MET A 182 -26.38 14.28 -29.67
C MET A 182 -25.13 14.32 -30.55
N ALA A 183 -25.14 13.41 -31.54
CA ALA A 183 -24.22 13.15 -32.67
C ALA A 183 -23.05 12.19 -32.41
#